data_AF-A0A3D3LT57-F1
#
_entry.id   AF-A0A3D3LT57-F1
#
_cell.length_a   1.000
_cell.length_b   1.000
_cell.length_c   1.000
_cell.angle_alpha   90.00
_cell.angle_beta   90.00
_cell.angle_gamma   90.00
#
_symmetry.space_group_name_H-M   'P 1'
#
loop_
_entity.id
_entity.type
_entity.pdbx_description
1 polymer ?
#
loop_
_entity_poly.entity_id
_entity_poly.type
_entity_poly.pdbx_seq_one_letter_code
_entity_poly.pdbx_strand_id
1 'polypeptide(L)'
;NACWDTMTEIAKIGNISSKSDLEVGAKILETGIWGAFKNVEINLPQVTDEKFKSNVLKECNVILKNSEKKFSEVCDILSKR
;
A
#
# COMPACT_ATOMS: atom_id res chain seq x y z
N ASN A 1 5.88 -3.10 -3.19
CA ASN A 1 5.97 -2.09 -2.12
C ASN A 1 6.96 -0.95 -2.39
N ALA A 2 7.60 -0.85 -3.56
CA ALA A 2 8.67 0.12 -3.82
C ALA A 2 8.19 1.50 -4.31
N CYS A 3 6.94 1.64 -4.76
CA CYS A 3 6.45 2.89 -5.35
C CYS A 3 6.17 3.99 -4.32
N TRP A 4 6.05 3.64 -3.03
CA TRP A 4 5.69 4.58 -1.97
C TRP A 4 6.71 5.70 -1.82
N ASP A 5 8.01 5.40 -1.91
CA ASP A 5 9.06 6.42 -1.76
C ASP A 5 8.97 7.47 -2.87
N THR A 6 8.72 7.03 -4.11
CA THR A 6 8.47 7.92 -5.25
C THR A 6 7.21 8.76 -5.04
N MET A 7 6.11 8.14 -4.58
CA MET A 7 4.86 8.88 -4.30
C MET A 7 5.05 9.94 -3.21
N THR A 8 5.78 9.62 -2.14
CA THR A 8 6.13 10.56 -1.07
C THR A 8 6.99 11.71 -1.60
N GLU A 9 7.93 11.44 -2.52
CA GLU A 9 8.75 12.50 -3.11
C GLU A 9 7.92 13.41 -4.03
N ILE A 10 7.10 12.84 -4.92
CA ILE A 10 6.19 13.62 -5.77
C ILE A 10 5.22 14.44 -4.91
N ALA A 11 4.78 13.91 -3.76
CA ALA A 11 3.93 14.67 -2.85
C ALA A 11 4.62 15.96 -2.35
N LYS A 12 5.95 15.95 -2.15
CA LYS A 12 6.72 17.11 -1.68
C LYS A 12 7.04 18.11 -2.78
N ILE A 13 7.48 17.64 -3.96
CA ILE A 13 8.06 18.51 -5.01
C ILE A 13 7.25 18.56 -6.30
N GLY A 14 6.26 17.68 -6.48
CA GLY A 14 5.47 17.58 -7.71
C GLY A 14 4.57 18.79 -7.95
N ASN A 15 4.05 18.90 -9.18
CA ASN A 15 3.13 19.96 -9.56
C ASN A 15 1.85 19.92 -8.70
N ILE A 16 1.57 21.01 -7.98
CA ILE A 16 0.40 21.10 -7.09
C ILE A 16 -0.92 21.00 -7.85
N SER A 17 -0.95 21.41 -9.13
CA SER A 17 -2.14 21.24 -9.98
C SER A 17 -2.49 19.78 -10.26
N SER A 18 -1.57 18.85 -10.02
CA SER A 18 -1.78 17.39 -10.14
C SER A 18 -1.99 16.71 -8.78
N LYS A 19 -2.35 17.47 -7.74
CA LYS A 19 -2.59 16.94 -6.39
C LYS A 19 -3.62 15.80 -6.37
N SER A 20 -4.76 15.99 -7.02
CA SER A 20 -5.81 14.97 -7.09
C SER A 20 -5.33 13.69 -7.77
N ASP A 21 -4.50 13.81 -8.81
CA ASP A 21 -3.94 12.66 -9.53
C ASP A 21 -3.07 11.82 -8.60
N LEU A 22 -2.26 12.47 -7.75
CA LEU A 22 -1.42 11.77 -6.78
C LEU A 22 -2.23 11.15 -5.64
N GLU A 23 -3.25 11.83 -5.12
CA GLU A 23 -4.16 11.27 -4.10
C GLU A 23 -4.87 10.01 -4.62
N VAL A 24 -5.42 10.09 -5.83
CA VAL A 24 -6.09 8.96 -6.49
C VAL A 24 -5.09 7.83 -6.77
N GLY A 25 -3.90 8.15 -7.30
CA GLY A 25 -2.87 7.16 -7.58
C GLY A 25 -2.38 6.43 -6.33
N ALA A 26 -2.17 7.15 -5.23
CA ALA A 26 -1.82 6.57 -3.94
C ALA A 26 -2.93 5.67 -3.40
N LYS A 27 -4.20 6.07 -3.54
CA LYS A 27 -5.34 5.25 -3.11
C LYS A 27 -5.49 3.97 -3.94
N ILE A 28 -5.26 4.05 -5.25
CA ILE A 28 -5.25 2.88 -6.13
C ILE A 28 -4.15 1.91 -5.71
N LEU A 29 -2.94 2.39 -5.40
CA LEU A 29 -1.84 1.54 -4.95
C LEU A 29 -2.18 0.81 -3.64
N GLU A 30 -2.70 1.53 -2.64
CA GLU A 30 -3.16 0.94 -1.37
C GLU A 30 -4.25 -0.12 -1.62
N THR A 31 -5.25 0.20 -2.45
CA THR A 31 -6.36 -0.70 -2.75
C THR A 31 -5.89 -1.94 -3.51
N GLY A 32 -4.92 -1.81 -4.43
CA GLY A 32 -4.32 -2.93 -5.14
C GLY A 32 -3.55 -3.87 -4.22
N ILE A 33 -2.84 -3.34 -3.23
CA ILE A 33 -2.17 -4.13 -2.18
C ILE A 33 -3.20 -4.88 -1.33
N TRP A 34 -4.27 -4.21 -0.91
CA TRP A 34 -5.37 -4.85 -0.19
C TRP A 34 -6.02 -5.98 -1.01
N GLY A 35 -6.29 -5.75 -2.30
CA GLY A 35 -6.83 -6.77 -3.20
C GLY A 35 -5.91 -7.98 -3.35
N ALA A 36 -4.60 -7.75 -3.46
CA ALA A 36 -3.61 -8.83 -3.50
C ALA A 36 -3.61 -9.65 -2.19
N PHE A 37 -3.73 -9.00 -1.04
CA PHE A 37 -3.90 -9.69 0.24
C PHE A 37 -5.16 -10.56 0.28
N LYS A 38 -6.31 -10.09 -0.22
CA LYS A 38 -7.54 -10.90 -0.29
C LYS A 38 -7.33 -12.17 -1.12
N ASN A 39 -6.59 -12.08 -2.23
CA ASN A 39 -6.25 -13.26 -3.03
C ASN A 39 -5.38 -14.26 -2.27
N VAL A 40 -4.47 -13.77 -1.43
CA VAL A 40 -3.68 -14.64 -0.53
C VAL A 40 -4.60 -15.30 0.49
N GLU A 41 -5.46 -14.54 1.19
CA GLU A 41 -6.40 -15.11 2.17
C GLU A 41 -7.29 -16.22 1.60
N ILE A 42 -7.72 -16.10 0.34
CA ILE A 42 -8.56 -17.09 -0.33
C ILE A 42 -7.79 -18.39 -0.63
N ASN A 43 -6.54 -18.28 -1.08
CA ASN A 43 -5.76 -19.43 -1.53
C ASN A 43 -4.96 -20.09 -0.41
N LEU A 44 -4.54 -19.34 0.60
CA LEU A 44 -3.65 -19.81 1.65
C LEU A 44 -4.19 -21.00 2.47
N PRO A 45 -5.50 -21.12 2.76
CA PRO A 45 -6.05 -22.29 3.44
C PRO A 45 -5.84 -23.61 2.69
N GLN A 46 -5.63 -23.56 1.37
CA GLN A 46 -5.38 -24.74 0.53
C GLN A 46 -3.95 -25.29 0.70
N VAL A 47 -3.06 -24.55 1.38
CA VAL A 47 -1.69 -24.96 1.66
C VAL A 47 -1.63 -25.77 2.95
N THR A 48 -0.90 -26.88 2.94
CA THR A 48 -0.77 -27.79 4.09
C THR A 48 0.30 -27.38 5.10
N ASP A 49 1.35 -26.68 4.67
CA ASP A 49 2.43 -26.22 5.54
C ASP A 49 2.00 -25.04 6.43
N GLU A 50 1.73 -25.31 7.70
CA GLU A 50 1.33 -24.30 8.70
C GLU A 50 2.39 -23.22 8.94
N LYS A 51 3.68 -23.58 8.89
CA LYS A 51 4.76 -22.61 9.10
C LYS A 51 4.82 -21.63 7.94
N PHE A 52 4.67 -22.13 6.72
CA PHE A 52 4.55 -21.30 5.53
C PHE A 52 3.33 -20.36 5.63
N LYS A 53 2.15 -20.89 5.99
CA LYS A 53 0.93 -20.08 6.17
C LYS A 53 1.12 -18.95 7.18
N SER A 54 1.69 -19.24 8.34
CA SER A 54 1.97 -18.23 9.36
C SER A 54 2.93 -17.15 8.86
N ASN A 55 3.99 -17.54 8.14
CA ASN A 55 4.97 -16.59 7.61
C ASN A 55 4.36 -15.68 6.54
N VAL A 56 3.61 -16.24 5.59
CA VAL A 56 2.92 -15.49 4.54
C VAL A 56 1.92 -14.50 5.16
N LEU A 57 1.10 -14.93 6.12
CA LEU A 57 0.16 -14.01 6.79
C LEU A 57 0.87 -12.87 7.51
N LYS A 58 1.99 -13.15 8.20
CA LYS A 58 2.78 -12.10 8.85
C LYS A 58 3.31 -11.09 7.83
N GLU A 59 3.88 -11.57 6.74
CA GLU A 59 4.39 -10.71 5.67
C GLU A 59 3.29 -9.84 5.05
N CYS A 60 2.15 -10.44 4.68
CA CYS A 60 1.02 -9.70 4.12
C CYS A 60 0.50 -8.63 5.08
N ASN A 61 0.38 -8.93 6.38
CA ASN A 61 -0.05 -7.96 7.38
C ASN A 61 0.93 -6.79 7.51
N VAL A 62 2.24 -7.04 7.42
CA VAL A 62 3.26 -5.98 7.42
C VAL A 62 3.11 -5.11 6.17
N ILE A 63 2.92 -5.73 5.00
CA ILE A 63 2.74 -5.01 3.73
C ILE A 63 1.49 -4.13 3.78
N LEU A 64 0.36 -4.66 4.27
CA LEU A 64 -0.92 -3.96 4.34
C LEU A 64 -0.86 -2.75 5.30
N LYS A 65 -0.33 -2.95 6.51
CA LYS A 65 -0.14 -1.84 7.47
C LYS A 65 0.80 -0.77 6.92
N ASN A 66 1.85 -1.18 6.20
CA ASN A 66 2.77 -0.23 5.59
C ASN A 66 2.08 0.56 4.46
N SER A 67 1.23 -0.07 3.65
CA SER A 67 0.48 0.66 2.62
C SER A 67 -0.48 1.70 3.20
N GLU A 68 -1.21 1.37 4.26
CA GLU A 68 -2.11 2.31 4.94
C GLU A 68 -1.34 3.52 5.50
N LYS A 69 -0.22 3.24 6.19
CA LYS A 69 0.65 4.28 6.73
C LYS A 69 1.21 5.18 5.62
N LYS A 70 1.67 4.60 4.52
CA LYS A 70 2.26 5.35 3.40
C LYS A 70 1.24 6.16 2.62
N PHE A 71 0.03 5.63 2.44
CA PHE A 71 -1.09 6.38 1.88
C PHE A 71 -1.40 7.62 2.75
N SER A 72 -1.54 7.44 4.07
CA SER A 72 -1.75 8.55 5.00
C SER A 72 -0.62 9.58 4.92
N GLU A 73 0.64 9.13 4.89
CA GLU A 73 1.82 10.02 4.78
C GLU A 73 1.75 10.89 3.52
N VAL A 74 1.40 10.32 2.37
CA VAL A 74 1.25 11.05 1.10
C VAL A 74 0.15 12.11 1.20
N CYS A 75 -1.04 11.73 1.69
CA CYS A 75 -2.17 12.66 1.87
C CYS A 75 -1.84 13.78 2.86
N ASP A 76 -1.16 13.45 3.97
CA ASP A 76 -0.75 14.42 4.98
C ASP A 76 0.26 15.44 4.42
N ILE A 77 1.18 15.02 3.55
CA ILE A 77 2.10 15.94 2.86
C ILE A 77 1.32 16.84 1.90
N LEU A 78 0.45 16.26 1.06
CA LEU A 78 -0.31 17.02 0.07
C LEU A 78 -1.31 18.00 0.69
N SER A 79 -1.87 17.70 1.85
CA SER A 79 -2.79 18.61 2.55
C SER A 79 -2.10 19.86 3.09
N LYS A 80 -0.78 19.82 3.31
CA LYS A 80 0.03 20.91 3.87
C LYS A 80 0.76 21.74 2.79
N ARG A 81 0.55 21.44 1.51
CA ARG A 81 1.07 22.18 0.35
C ARG A 81 -0.01 23.04 -0.28
#